data_AF-A0A1I0NUA3-F1
#
_entry.id   AF-A0A1I0NUA3-F1
#
_cell.length_a   1.000
_cell.length_b   1.000
_cell.length_c   1.000
_cell.angle_alpha   90.00
_cell.angle_beta   90.00
_cell.angle_gamma   90.00
#
_symmetry.space_group_name_H-M   'P 1'
#
loop_
_entity.id
_entity.type
_entity.pdbx_description
1 polymer ?
#
loop_
_entity_poly.entity_id
_entity_poly.type
_entity_poly.pdbx_seq_one_letter_code
_entity_poly.pdbx_strand_id
1 'polypeptide(L)'
;MLSVRSQLGYPQNKVAAILGIADKSYKNYELEKRELPLSIAVKFCEEFDKSLMWLVYGSSVPDSEQSARLAGETAQAVFDHAQTNKRTFSSAEIQKFTHYIFEQALSKGTSPQSEAKLFFSAIG
;
A
#
# COMPACT_ATOMS: atom_id res chain seq x y z
N MET A 1 -16.18 1.39 1.08
CA MET A 1 -16.73 2.20 2.21
C MET A 1 -17.09 1.34 3.42
N LEU A 2 -17.93 0.30 3.27
CA LEU A 2 -18.33 -0.60 4.36
C LEU A 2 -17.16 -1.16 5.20
N SER A 3 -16.11 -1.68 4.54
CA SER A 3 -14.95 -2.25 5.24
C SER A 3 -14.31 -1.27 6.23
N VAL A 4 -14.02 -0.04 5.78
CA VAL A 4 -13.46 1.04 6.62
C VAL A 4 -14.39 1.39 7.78
N ARG A 5 -15.69 1.58 7.50
CA ARG A 5 -16.68 1.89 8.53
C ARG A 5 -16.74 0.78 9.60
N SER A 6 -16.75 -0.48 9.18
CA SER A 6 -16.79 -1.64 10.08
C SER A 6 -15.53 -1.74 10.94
N GLN A 7 -14.34 -1.50 10.39
CA GLN A 7 -13.08 -1.47 11.14
C GLN A 7 -13.08 -0.40 12.24
N LEU A 8 -13.66 0.77 11.96
CA LEU A 8 -13.78 1.86 12.91
C LEU A 8 -14.95 1.69 13.90
N GLY A 9 -15.81 0.68 13.71
CA GLY A 9 -17.01 0.47 14.52
C GLY A 9 -18.05 1.58 14.39
N TYR A 10 -18.04 2.35 13.30
CA TYR A 10 -18.93 3.51 13.16
C TYR A 10 -20.32 3.10 12.63
N PRO A 11 -21.40 3.69 13.18
CA PRO A 11 -22.72 3.55 12.58
C PRO A 11 -22.82 4.35 11.28
N GLN A 12 -23.75 3.97 10.38
CA GLN A 12 -23.90 4.60 9.06
C GLN A 12 -24.16 6.11 9.14
N ASN A 13 -24.98 6.55 10.09
CA ASN A 13 -25.32 7.96 10.30
C ASN A 13 -24.10 8.82 10.68
N LYS A 14 -23.13 8.26 11.43
CA LYS A 14 -21.90 8.95 11.77
C LYS A 14 -21.05 9.23 10.53
N VAL A 15 -20.94 8.25 9.63
CA VAL A 15 -20.17 8.45 8.38
C VAL A 15 -20.90 9.39 7.43
N ALA A 16 -22.22 9.29 7.34
CA ALA A 16 -23.04 10.25 6.59
C ALA A 16 -22.81 11.69 7.05
N ALA A 17 -22.77 11.92 8.37
CA ALA A 17 -22.47 13.22 8.96
C ALA A 17 -21.05 13.72 8.63
N ILE A 18 -20.02 12.88 8.75
CA ILE A 18 -18.63 13.20 8.35
C ILE A 18 -18.58 13.64 6.88
N LEU A 19 -19.23 12.89 6.01
CA LEU A 19 -19.28 13.21 4.58
C LEU A 19 -20.20 14.39 4.24
N GLY A 20 -21.04 14.85 5.18
CA GLY A 20 -21.99 15.94 4.97
C GLY A 20 -23.11 15.57 3.99
N ILE A 21 -23.57 14.31 4.02
CA ILE A 21 -24.64 13.79 3.17
C ILE A 21 -25.78 13.21 4.00
N ALA A 22 -26.95 13.02 3.38
CA ALA A 22 -28.08 12.37 4.04
C ALA A 22 -27.79 10.88 4.34
N ASP A 23 -28.24 10.39 5.51
CA ASP A 23 -28.11 8.99 5.94
C ASP A 23 -28.57 8.00 4.88
N LYS A 24 -29.70 8.29 4.22
CA LYS A 24 -30.25 7.45 3.14
C LYS A 24 -29.31 7.37 1.95
N SER A 25 -28.61 8.46 1.61
CA SER A 25 -27.64 8.48 0.52
C SER A 25 -26.45 7.59 0.86
N TYR A 26 -25.85 7.76 2.03
CA TYR A 26 -24.74 6.91 2.48
C TYR A 26 -25.12 5.42 2.48
N LYS A 27 -26.28 5.09 3.04
CA LYS A 27 -26.79 3.72 3.05
C LYS A 27 -26.96 3.14 1.65
N ASN A 28 -27.45 3.93 0.70
CA ASN A 28 -27.61 3.48 -0.69
C ASN A 28 -26.27 3.28 -1.40
N TYR A 29 -25.26 4.10 -1.09
CA TYR A 29 -23.91 3.92 -1.60
C TYR A 29 -23.25 2.65 -1.04
N GLU A 30 -23.34 2.40 0.27
CA GLU A 30 -22.80 1.18 0.87
C GLU A 30 -23.46 -0.11 0.38
N LEU A 31 -24.75 -0.05 0.06
CA LEU A 31 -25.51 -1.18 -0.47
C LEU A 31 -25.46 -1.28 -2.00
N GLU A 32 -24.67 -0.43 -2.66
CA GLU A 32 -24.52 -0.38 -4.13
C GLU A 32 -25.88 -0.18 -4.86
N LYS A 33 -26.88 0.35 -4.16
CA LYS A 33 -28.20 0.68 -4.73
C LYS A 33 -28.19 1.97 -5.53
N ARG A 34 -27.11 2.75 -5.41
CA ARG A 34 -26.89 4.00 -6.12
C ARG A 34 -25.40 4.19 -6.34
N GLU A 35 -25.04 4.63 -7.53
CA GLU A 35 -23.69 5.06 -7.87
C GLU A 35 -23.17 6.13 -6.91
N LEU A 36 -21.93 5.97 -6.45
CA LEU A 36 -21.25 6.89 -5.56
C LEU A 36 -20.72 8.08 -6.37
N PRO A 37 -21.18 9.33 -6.12
CA PRO A 37 -20.64 10.49 -6.83
C PRO A 37 -19.14 10.66 -6.53
N LEU A 38 -18.36 11.00 -7.56
CA LEU A 38 -16.90 11.16 -7.43
C LEU A 38 -16.50 12.16 -6.34
N SER A 39 -17.25 13.26 -6.17
CA SER A 39 -16.99 14.23 -5.11
C SER A 39 -17.11 13.64 -3.70
N ILE A 40 -18.05 12.72 -3.50
CA ILE A 40 -18.21 12.02 -2.21
C ILE A 40 -17.15 10.93 -2.05
N ALA A 41 -16.75 10.27 -3.15
CA ALA A 41 -15.65 9.31 -3.15
C ALA A 41 -14.32 9.95 -2.73
N VAL A 42 -13.99 11.12 -3.31
CA VAL A 42 -12.80 11.93 -2.94
C VAL A 42 -12.85 12.29 -1.47
N LYS A 43 -13.96 12.88 -1.01
CA LYS A 43 -14.11 13.28 0.39
C LYS A 43 -13.98 12.09 1.35
N PHE A 44 -14.55 10.94 1.00
CA PHE A 44 -14.39 9.71 1.79
C PHE A 44 -12.92 9.28 1.85
N CYS A 45 -12.22 9.31 0.73
CA CYS A 45 -10.80 8.97 0.66
C CYS A 45 -9.95 9.88 1.57
N GLU A 46 -10.21 11.19 1.57
CA GLU A 46 -9.50 12.16 2.41
C GLU A 46 -9.78 11.95 3.91
N GLU A 47 -11.06 11.82 4.30
CA GLU A 47 -11.48 11.68 5.70
C GLU A 47 -11.00 10.38 6.36
N PHE A 48 -10.80 9.32 5.57
CA PHE A 48 -10.45 7.99 6.07
C PHE A 48 -9.06 7.51 5.65
N ASP A 49 -8.23 8.40 5.11
CA ASP A 49 -6.87 8.13 4.65
C ASP A 49 -6.82 6.88 3.74
N LYS A 50 -7.56 6.97 2.63
CA LYS A 50 -7.62 5.95 1.58
C LYS A 50 -7.36 6.57 0.22
N SER A 51 -6.76 5.81 -0.69
CA SER A 51 -6.64 6.24 -2.08
C SER A 51 -7.92 5.96 -2.87
N LEU A 52 -8.20 6.79 -3.88
CA LEU A 52 -9.29 6.51 -4.83
C LEU A 52 -9.07 5.20 -5.59
N MET A 53 -7.81 4.84 -5.89
CA MET A 53 -7.46 3.57 -6.52
C MET A 53 -7.92 2.39 -5.67
N TRP A 54 -7.73 2.45 -4.34
CA TRP A 54 -8.26 1.45 -3.43
C TRP A 54 -9.78 1.42 -3.42
N LEU A 55 -10.43 2.59 -3.40
CA LEU A 55 -11.89 2.66 -3.32
C LEU A 55 -12.56 2.09 -4.59
N VAL A 56 -11.97 2.33 -5.76
CA VAL A 56 -12.54 1.94 -7.06
C VAL A 56 -12.15 0.52 -7.47
N TYR A 57 -10.88 0.15 -7.31
CA TYR A 57 -10.35 -1.13 -7.81
C TYR A 57 -10.13 -2.18 -6.71
N GLY A 58 -10.29 -1.81 -5.44
CA GLY A 58 -9.91 -2.67 -4.31
C GLY A 58 -8.40 -2.88 -4.18
N SER A 59 -7.59 -2.27 -5.04
CA SER A 59 -6.13 -2.35 -5.01
C SER A 59 -5.58 -1.26 -4.09
N SER A 60 -5.00 -1.64 -2.96
CA SER A 60 -4.19 -0.70 -2.18
C SER A 60 -2.97 -0.31 -3.01
N VAL A 61 -2.86 0.98 -3.35
CA VAL A 61 -1.52 1.54 -3.61
C VAL A 61 -0.78 1.37 -2.29
N PRO A 62 0.42 0.78 -2.26
CA PRO A 62 1.14 0.65 -1.02
C PRO A 62 1.34 2.05 -0.44
N ASP A 63 1.12 2.18 0.86
CA ASP A 63 1.23 3.45 1.55
C ASP A 63 2.57 4.10 1.18
N SER A 64 2.55 5.40 0.88
CA SER A 64 3.73 6.12 0.42
C SER A 64 4.87 6.08 1.45
N GLU A 65 4.53 6.11 2.75
CA GLU A 65 5.49 5.99 3.84
C GLU A 65 6.03 4.57 3.92
N GLN A 66 5.16 3.55 3.88
CA GLN A 66 5.57 2.15 3.78
C GLN A 66 6.49 1.89 2.58
N SER A 67 6.16 2.44 1.42
CA SER A 67 6.93 2.28 0.18
C SER A 67 8.30 2.93 0.28
N ALA A 68 8.36 4.16 0.81
CA ALA A 68 9.62 4.86 1.03
C ALA A 68 10.52 4.11 2.02
N ARG A 69 9.93 3.62 3.12
CA ARG A 69 10.65 2.80 4.12
C ARG A 69 11.20 1.53 3.49
N LEU A 70 10.37 0.77 2.77
CA LEU A 70 10.79 -0.46 2.10
C LEU A 70 11.89 -0.20 1.08
N ALA A 71 11.80 0.88 0.30
CA ALA A 71 12.85 1.25 -0.66
C ALA A 71 14.20 1.50 0.03
N GLY A 72 14.20 2.24 1.15
CA GLY A 72 15.40 2.48 1.96
C GLY A 72 15.97 1.19 2.57
N GLU A 73 15.12 0.35 3.16
CA GLU A 73 15.51 -0.95 3.71
C GLU A 73 16.07 -1.90 2.64
N THR A 74 15.50 -1.89 1.43
CA THR A 74 16.01 -2.67 0.29
C THR A 74 17.38 -2.18 -0.16
N ALA A 75 17.59 -0.86 -0.26
CA ALA A 75 18.89 -0.30 -0.62
C ALA A 75 19.96 -0.71 0.40
N GLN A 76 19.64 -0.62 1.70
CA GLN A 76 20.53 -1.06 2.78
C GLN A 76 20.83 -2.56 2.68
N ALA A 77 19.82 -3.41 2.46
CA ALA A 77 20.01 -4.85 2.37
C ALA A 77 20.91 -5.28 1.20
N VAL A 78 20.78 -4.63 0.04
CA VAL A 78 21.66 -4.87 -1.12
C VAL A 78 23.09 -4.42 -0.81
N PHE A 79 23.26 -3.26 -0.17
CA PHE A 79 24.56 -2.73 0.23
C PHE A 79 25.27 -3.62 1.24
N ASP A 80 24.58 -4.01 2.33
CA ASP A 80 25.11 -4.89 3.37
C ASP A 80 25.56 -6.23 2.80
N HIS A 81 24.79 -6.78 1.85
CA HIS A 81 25.15 -8.03 1.20
C HIS A 81 26.41 -7.89 0.34
N ALA A 82 26.51 -6.83 -0.47
CA ALA A 82 27.70 -6.55 -1.29
C ALA A 82 28.95 -6.38 -0.42
N GLN A 83 28.84 -5.64 0.68
CA GLN A 83 29.92 -5.40 1.63
C GLN A 83 30.35 -6.70 2.35
N THR A 84 29.40 -7.47 2.88
CA THR A 84 29.68 -8.72 3.62
C THR A 84 30.37 -9.76 2.74
N ASN A 85 29.95 -9.88 1.48
CA ASN A 85 30.49 -10.87 0.55
C ASN A 85 31.69 -10.35 -0.24
N LYS A 86 32.17 -9.13 0.06
CA LYS A 86 33.28 -8.45 -0.66
C LYS A 86 33.08 -8.47 -2.19
N ARG A 87 31.84 -8.36 -2.63
CA ARG A 87 31.45 -8.45 -4.05
C ARG A 87 31.10 -7.05 -4.54
N THR A 88 31.69 -6.66 -5.65
CA THR A 88 31.34 -5.43 -6.34
C THR A 88 30.31 -5.71 -7.42
N PHE A 89 29.24 -4.94 -7.43
CA PHE A 89 28.22 -4.98 -8.48
C PHE A 89 28.27 -3.68 -9.27
N SER A 90 27.96 -3.76 -10.56
CA SER A 90 27.70 -2.58 -11.38
C SER A 90 26.45 -1.85 -10.88
N SER A 91 26.33 -0.56 -11.20
CA SER A 91 25.12 0.21 -10.89
C SER A 91 23.86 -0.41 -11.50
N ALA A 92 23.97 -1.01 -12.69
CA ALA A 92 22.87 -1.70 -13.35
C ALA A 92 22.44 -2.98 -12.59
N GLU A 93 23.39 -3.75 -12.08
CA GLU A 93 23.10 -4.91 -11.23
C GLU A 93 22.44 -4.49 -9.92
N ILE A 94 22.99 -3.47 -9.24
CA ILE A 94 22.40 -2.92 -8.01
C ILE A 94 20.96 -2.50 -8.26
N GLN A 95 20.70 -1.71 -9.32
CA GLN A 95 19.34 -1.30 -9.67
C GLN A 95 18.41 -2.50 -9.89
N LYS A 96 18.87 -3.50 -10.63
CA LYS A 96 18.08 -4.71 -10.90
C LYS A 96 17.75 -5.48 -9.62
N PHE A 97 18.73 -5.64 -8.73
CA PHE A 97 18.57 -6.36 -7.47
C PHE A 97 17.65 -5.60 -6.51
N THR A 98 17.86 -4.30 -6.37
CA THR A 98 17.01 -3.41 -5.57
C THR A 98 15.56 -3.48 -6.06
N HIS A 99 15.33 -3.37 -7.37
CA HIS A 99 13.97 -3.46 -7.92
C HIS A 99 13.30 -4.80 -7.60
N TYR A 100 13.99 -5.92 -7.87
CA TYR A 100 13.43 -7.24 -7.61
C TYR A 100 13.12 -7.47 -6.12
N ILE A 101 14.06 -7.16 -5.24
CA ILE A 101 13.91 -7.39 -3.78
C ILE A 101 12.79 -6.50 -3.22
N PHE A 102 12.69 -5.25 -3.68
CA PHE A 102 11.61 -4.34 -3.28
C PHE A 102 10.24 -4.89 -3.66
N GLU A 103 10.06 -5.31 -4.93
CA GLU A 103 8.80 -5.89 -5.41
C GLU A 103 8.40 -7.14 -4.62
N GLN A 104 9.36 -8.03 -4.32
CA GLN A 104 9.08 -9.22 -3.52
C GLN A 104 8.69 -8.88 -2.08
N ALA A 105 9.41 -7.97 -1.44
CA ALA A 105 9.12 -7.53 -0.07
C ALA A 105 7.74 -6.86 0.02
N LEU A 106 7.43 -5.99 -0.95
CA LEU A 106 6.15 -5.32 -1.07
C LEU A 106 5.00 -6.31 -1.31
N SER A 107 5.16 -7.22 -2.26
CA SER A 107 4.11 -8.19 -2.63
C SER A 107 3.83 -9.22 -1.54
N LYS A 108 4.86 -9.65 -0.80
CA LYS A 108 4.73 -10.71 0.22
C LYS A 108 4.52 -10.16 1.63
N GLY A 109 4.72 -8.86 1.84
CA GLY A 109 4.74 -8.25 3.18
C GLY A 109 5.90 -8.75 4.04
N THR A 110 7.02 -9.12 3.41
CA THR A 110 8.24 -9.61 4.08
C THR A 110 9.29 -8.51 4.19
N SER A 111 10.30 -8.70 5.03
CA SER A 111 11.38 -7.71 5.16
C SER A 111 12.36 -7.77 3.98
N PRO A 112 12.85 -6.62 3.48
CA PRO A 112 13.84 -6.60 2.41
C PRO A 112 15.12 -7.39 2.70
N GLN A 113 15.58 -7.44 3.95
CA GLN A 113 16.74 -8.25 4.35
C GLN A 113 16.50 -9.75 4.12
N SER A 114 15.30 -10.24 4.41
CA SER A 114 14.96 -11.66 4.23
C SER A 114 14.91 -12.01 2.75
N GLU A 115 14.26 -11.17 1.93
CA GLU A 115 14.21 -11.35 0.47
C GLU A 115 15.59 -11.21 -0.17
N ALA A 116 16.43 -10.28 0.28
CA ALA A 116 17.80 -10.14 -0.19
C ALA A 116 18.62 -11.40 0.09
N LYS A 117 18.52 -11.97 1.30
CA LYS A 117 19.21 -13.21 1.65
C LYS A 117 18.80 -14.37 0.73
N LEU A 118 17.49 -14.53 0.49
CA LEU A 118 16.96 -15.54 -0.42
C LEU A 118 17.45 -15.32 -1.85
N PHE A 119 17.30 -14.09 -2.36
CA PHE A 119 17.71 -13.72 -3.71
C PHE A 119 19.19 -14.02 -3.96
N PHE A 120 20.08 -13.51 -3.09
CA PHE A 120 21.52 -13.70 -3.26
C PHE A 120 21.96 -15.14 -3.02
N SER A 121 21.25 -15.92 -2.20
CA SER A 121 21.51 -17.37 -2.08
C SER A 121 21.19 -18.15 -3.35
N ALA A 122 20.25 -17.66 -4.18
CA ALA A 122 19.84 -18.30 -5.43
C ALA A 122 20.72 -17.93 -6.63
N ILE A 123 21.41 -16.79 -6.58
CA ILE A 123 22.34 -16.33 -7.63
C ILE A 123 23.82 -16.47 -7.25
N GLY A 124 24.08 -17.13 -6.11
CA GLY A 124 25.40 -17.43 -5.56
C GLY A 124 26.09 -18.58 -6.29
#